data_AF-A0A6L5EHP8-F1
#
_entry.id   AF-A0A6L5EHP8-F1
#
_cell.length_a   1.000
_cell.length_b   1.000
_cell.length_c   1.000
_cell.angle_alpha   90.00
_cell.angle_beta   90.00
_cell.angle_gamma   90.00
#
_symmetry.space_group_name_H-M   'P 1'
#
loop_
_entity.id
_entity.type
_entity.pdbx_description
1 polymer ?
#
loop_
_entity_poly.entity_id
_entity_poly.type
_entity_poly.pdbx_seq_one_letter_code
_entity_poly.pdbx_strand_id
1 'polypeptide(L)'
;ENQCTEMRFFGSAMNFPHVDGGFTQFKTVDTAQCIPYPEQADEKVMAFAEPLAVDIHAAHEAGDLQGKKVFISGVGPIGCLIVSAVKTLGAAEVV
;
A
#
# COMPACT_ATOMS: atom_id res chain seq x y z
N GLU A 1 5.26 11.43 4.83
CA GLU A 1 6.61 11.30 4.24
C GLU A 1 6.60 10.98 2.73
N ASN A 2 5.48 10.51 2.17
CA ASN A 2 5.34 10.25 0.73
C ASN A 2 5.68 11.44 -0.20
N GLN A 3 5.63 12.69 0.31
CA GLN A 3 5.97 13.92 -0.42
C GLN A 3 7.41 14.42 -0.15
N CYS A 4 8.31 13.56 0.31
CA CYS A 4 9.72 13.93 0.54
C CYS A 4 10.39 14.35 -0.77
N THR A 5 11.13 15.47 -0.75
CA THR A 5 11.84 16.00 -1.92
C THR A 5 13.02 15.13 -2.36
N GLU A 6 13.60 14.35 -1.44
CA GLU A 6 14.77 13.49 -1.66
C GLU A 6 14.41 11.99 -1.44
N MET A 7 13.19 11.60 -1.82
CA MET A 7 12.69 10.24 -1.63
C MET A 7 13.55 9.20 -2.36
N ARG A 8 13.81 8.06 -1.70
CA ARG A 8 14.42 6.86 -2.28
C ARG A 8 13.45 5.68 -2.18
N PHE A 9 12.82 5.32 -3.29
CA PHE A 9 11.85 4.23 -3.37
C PHE A 9 12.44 3.00 -4.08
N PHE A 10 12.18 1.79 -3.59
CA PHE A 10 12.76 0.56 -4.14
C PHE A 10 12.37 0.34 -5.61
N GLY A 11 13.36 0.07 -6.47
CA GLY A 11 13.14 -0.21 -7.88
C GLY A 11 12.74 1.00 -8.72
N SER A 12 12.90 2.22 -8.17
CA SER A 12 12.58 3.46 -8.88
C SER A 12 13.77 4.02 -9.66
N ALA A 13 13.53 4.33 -10.94
CA ALA A 13 14.47 5.02 -11.83
C ALA A 13 14.32 6.57 -11.79
N MET A 14 13.53 7.12 -10.87
CA MET A 14 13.29 8.57 -10.76
C MET A 14 14.56 9.38 -10.48
N ASN A 15 15.54 8.79 -9.78
CA ASN A 15 16.82 9.41 -9.44
C ASN A 15 17.99 8.75 -10.19
N PHE A 16 19.13 9.43 -10.27
CA PHE A 16 20.39 8.86 -10.75
C PHE A 16 21.53 9.09 -9.74
N PRO A 17 22.24 8.05 -9.25
CA PRO A 17 22.04 6.63 -9.57
C PRO A 17 20.67 6.11 -9.08
N HIS A 18 20.11 5.15 -9.81
CA HIS A 18 18.82 4.53 -9.51
C HIS A 18 18.82 3.86 -8.13
N VAL A 19 17.62 3.64 -7.58
CA VAL A 19 17.46 2.96 -6.28
C VAL A 19 17.17 1.48 -6.52
N ASP A 20 18.07 0.62 -6.05
CA ASP A 20 17.90 -0.83 -6.20
C ASP A 20 16.62 -1.36 -5.55
N GLY A 21 15.94 -2.28 -6.24
CA GLY A 21 14.73 -2.96 -5.77
C GLY A 21 14.99 -4.05 -4.73
N GLY A 22 13.93 -4.64 -4.20
CA GLY A 22 13.99 -5.68 -3.15
C GLY A 22 14.10 -7.12 -3.66
N PHE A 23 13.99 -7.37 -4.96
CA PHE A 23 14.06 -8.73 -5.53
C PHE A 23 15.51 -9.24 -5.61
N THR A 24 16.04 -9.58 -4.44
CA THR A 24 17.36 -10.15 -4.18
C THR A 24 17.26 -11.09 -2.98
N GLN A 25 18.10 -12.12 -2.90
CA GLN A 25 18.10 -13.04 -1.77
C GLN A 25 18.52 -12.35 -0.45
N PHE A 26 19.40 -11.35 -0.53
CA PHE A 26 19.86 -10.59 0.62
C PHE A 26 19.98 -9.10 0.25
N LYS A 27 19.60 -8.24 1.19
CA LYS A 27 19.72 -6.77 1.08
C LYS A 27 19.93 -6.18 2.47
N THR A 28 20.78 -5.16 2.55
CA THR A 28 20.83 -4.26 3.70
C THR A 28 19.72 -3.21 3.58
N VAL A 29 18.92 -3.05 4.62
CA VAL A 29 17.87 -2.02 4.73
C VAL A 29 18.08 -1.19 5.98
N ASP A 30 17.48 -0.01 6.04
CA ASP A 30 17.46 0.76 7.28
C ASP A 30 16.55 0.07 8.31
N THR A 31 16.93 0.13 9.60
CA THR A 31 16.16 -0.50 10.68
C THR A 31 14.73 0.04 10.75
N ALA A 32 14.52 1.31 10.43
CA ALA A 32 13.19 1.93 10.41
C ALA A 32 12.25 1.33 9.34
N GLN A 33 12.79 0.66 8.31
CA GLN A 33 12.00 0.01 7.26
C GLN A 33 11.54 -1.41 7.64
N CYS A 34 12.08 -1.98 8.73
CA CYS A 34 11.71 -3.30 9.21
C CYS A 34 10.46 -3.23 10.10
N ILE A 35 9.30 -3.60 9.56
CA ILE A 35 8.04 -3.66 10.31
C ILE A 35 7.75 -5.11 10.71
N PRO A 36 7.84 -5.47 12.01
CA PRO A 36 7.58 -6.83 12.47
C PRO A 36 6.10 -7.18 12.40
N TYR A 37 5.81 -8.46 12.20
CA TYR A 37 4.45 -9.01 12.22
C TYR A 37 4.44 -10.37 12.93
N PRO A 38 3.27 -10.90 13.36
CA PRO A 38 3.20 -12.19 14.02
C PRO A 38 3.69 -13.33 13.12
N GLU A 39 4.59 -14.17 13.66
CA GLU A 39 5.22 -15.28 12.92
C GLU A 39 4.20 -16.29 12.35
N GLN A 40 3.01 -16.36 12.94
CA GLN A 40 1.95 -17.28 12.50
C GLN A 40 1.14 -16.77 11.30
N ALA A 41 1.38 -15.53 10.85
CA ALA A 41 0.69 -14.99 9.68
C ALA A 41 1.17 -15.66 8.38
N ASP A 42 0.27 -15.87 7.42
CA ASP A 42 0.62 -16.42 6.11
C ASP A 42 1.41 -15.38 5.30
N GLU A 43 2.66 -15.69 4.98
CA GLU A 43 3.55 -14.85 4.17
C GLU A 43 2.92 -14.45 2.83
N LYS A 44 2.07 -15.32 2.24
CA LYS A 44 1.38 -15.02 0.97
C LYS A 44 0.42 -13.84 1.09
N VAL A 45 -0.16 -13.63 2.27
CA VAL A 45 -1.01 -12.48 2.57
C VAL A 45 -0.15 -11.28 2.94
N MET A 46 0.88 -11.49 3.77
CA MET A 46 1.77 -10.39 4.20
C MET A 46 2.52 -9.73 3.05
N ALA A 47 2.76 -10.45 1.95
CA ALA A 47 3.32 -9.88 0.72
C ALA A 47 2.49 -8.73 0.12
N PHE A 48 1.20 -8.62 0.45
CA PHE A 48 0.34 -7.52 0.01
C PHE A 48 0.46 -6.25 0.86
N ALA A 49 1.37 -6.19 1.84
CA ALA A 49 1.51 -5.05 2.74
C ALA A 49 1.74 -3.72 1.99
N GLU A 50 2.61 -3.71 0.97
CA GLU A 50 2.90 -2.52 0.17
C GLU A 50 1.69 -2.04 -0.64
N PRO A 51 1.06 -2.86 -1.51
CA PRO A 51 -0.08 -2.40 -2.28
C PRO A 51 -1.28 -2.05 -1.38
N LEU A 52 -1.52 -2.80 -0.31
CA LEU A 52 -2.60 -2.46 0.62
C LEU A 52 -2.37 -1.10 1.33
N ALA A 53 -1.12 -0.74 1.64
CA ALA A 53 -0.82 0.57 2.21
C ALA A 53 -1.16 1.72 1.24
N VAL A 54 -0.91 1.52 -0.07
CA VAL A 54 -1.33 2.46 -1.12
C VAL A 54 -2.85 2.65 -1.11
N ASP A 55 -3.59 1.55 -0.99
CA ASP A 55 -5.06 1.57 -1.07
C ASP A 55 -5.72 2.15 0.18
N ILE A 56 -5.19 1.85 1.37
CA ILE A 56 -5.62 2.48 2.62
C ILE A 56 -5.34 3.99 2.58
N HIS A 57 -4.18 4.40 2.06
CA HIS A 57 -3.89 5.82 1.88
C HIS A 57 -4.90 6.48 0.93
N ALA A 58 -5.14 5.88 -0.25
CA ALA A 58 -6.11 6.39 -1.22
C ALA A 58 -7.53 6.50 -0.64
N ALA A 59 -7.95 5.53 0.18
CA ALA A 59 -9.25 5.56 0.83
C ALA A 59 -9.36 6.71 1.87
N HIS A 60 -8.29 7.03 2.59
CA HIS A 60 -8.28 8.18 3.52
C HIS A 60 -8.27 9.53 2.81
N GLU A 61 -7.66 9.64 1.62
CA GLU A 61 -7.71 10.87 0.80
C GLU A 61 -9.15 11.23 0.39
N ALA A 62 -10.07 10.25 0.36
CA ALA A 62 -11.49 10.47 0.08
C ALA A 62 -12.28 11.08 1.27
N GLY A 63 -11.66 11.23 2.44
CA GLY A 63 -12.28 11.78 3.65
C GLY A 63 -13.12 10.76 4.43
N ASP A 64 -14.20 11.22 5.09
CA ASP A 64 -15.07 10.34 5.87
C ASP A 64 -15.97 9.49 4.96
N LEU A 65 -15.73 8.18 4.99
CA LEU A 65 -16.44 7.18 4.20
C LEU A 65 -17.63 6.53 4.94
N GLN A 66 -17.84 6.84 6.22
CA GLN A 66 -18.88 6.20 7.01
C GLN A 66 -20.28 6.45 6.42
N GLY A 67 -20.99 5.37 6.08
CA GLY A 67 -22.33 5.43 5.51
C GLY A 67 -22.38 5.91 4.06
N LYS A 68 -21.25 6.14 3.39
CA LYS A 68 -21.20 6.66 2.03
C LYS A 68 -21.41 5.57 0.99
N LYS A 69 -21.88 5.99 -0.18
CA LYS A 69 -21.88 5.19 -1.41
C LYS A 69 -20.64 5.55 -2.22
N VAL A 70 -19.79 4.56 -2.48
CA VAL A 70 -18.50 4.73 -3.16
C VAL A 70 -18.56 4.04 -4.51
N PHE A 71 -18.11 4.70 -5.57
CA PHE A 71 -17.98 4.11 -6.90
C PHE A 71 -16.49 3.86 -7.22
N ILE A 72 -16.12 2.65 -7.62
CA ILE A 72 -14.75 2.26 -7.95
C ILE A 72 -14.68 1.85 -9.43
N SER A 73 -14.11 2.74 -10.25
CA SER A 73 -13.90 2.48 -11.67
C SER A 73 -12.60 1.72 -11.91
N GLY A 74 -12.71 0.40 -12.08
CA GLY A 74 -11.58 -0.50 -12.36
C GLY A 74 -11.22 -1.36 -11.15
N VAL A 75 -11.39 -2.68 -11.30
CA VAL A 75 -11.22 -3.68 -10.23
C VAL A 75 -10.07 -4.64 -10.52
N GLY A 76 -8.90 -4.07 -10.84
CA GLY A 76 -7.63 -4.81 -10.83
C GLY A 76 -7.13 -5.08 -9.40
N PRO A 77 -5.87 -5.50 -9.20
CA PRO A 77 -5.33 -5.79 -7.86
C PRO A 77 -5.53 -4.65 -6.85
N ILE A 78 -5.11 -3.43 -7.23
CA ILE A 78 -5.29 -2.19 -6.45
C ILE A 78 -6.79 -1.91 -6.22
N GLY A 79 -7.61 -1.93 -7.28
CA GLY A 79 -9.05 -1.68 -7.15
C GLY A 79 -9.76 -2.63 -6.18
N CYS A 80 -9.42 -3.92 -6.20
CA CYS A 80 -9.96 -4.91 -5.26
C CYS A 80 -9.56 -4.65 -3.79
N LEU A 81 -8.33 -4.19 -3.57
CA LEU A 81 -7.86 -3.80 -2.25
C LEU A 81 -8.52 -2.48 -1.79
N ILE A 82 -8.74 -1.51 -2.69
CA ILE A 82 -9.54 -0.31 -2.40
C ILE A 82 -10.97 -0.69 -1.99
N VAL A 83 -11.64 -1.60 -2.71
CA VAL A 83 -12.97 -2.13 -2.33
C VAL A 83 -12.94 -2.63 -0.88
N SER A 84 -11.90 -3.38 -0.52
CA SER A 84 -11.72 -3.92 0.84
C SER A 84 -11.46 -2.81 1.87
N ALA A 85 -10.63 -1.82 1.52
CA ALA A 85 -10.29 -0.69 2.38
C ALA A 85 -11.51 0.20 2.67
N VAL A 86 -12.24 0.64 1.64
CA VAL A 86 -13.41 1.53 1.83
C VAL A 86 -14.55 0.83 2.56
N LYS A 87 -14.71 -0.48 2.36
CA LYS A 87 -15.67 -1.29 3.12
C LYS A 87 -15.29 -1.38 4.60
N THR A 88 -14.00 -1.55 4.89
CA THR A 88 -13.48 -1.57 6.26
C THR A 88 -13.63 -0.19 6.94
N LEU A 89 -13.51 0.90 6.17
CA LEU A 89 -13.70 2.28 6.65
C LEU A 89 -15.19 2.71 6.72
N GLY A 90 -16.14 1.80 6.50
CA GLY A 90 -17.55 2.03 6.80
C GLY A 90 -18.42 2.53 5.64
N ALA A 91 -17.95 2.43 4.39
CA ALA A 91 -18.81 2.65 3.22
C ALA A 91 -20.06 1.74 3.29
N ALA A 92 -21.24 2.33 3.10
CA ALA A 92 -22.52 1.61 3.11
C ALA A 92 -22.73 0.80 1.83
N GLU A 93 -22.24 1.31 0.70
CA GLU A 93 -22.38 0.67 -0.60
C GLU A 93 -21.11 0.94 -1.43
N VAL A 94 -20.62 -0.10 -2.11
CA VAL A 94 -19.53 -0.01 -3.08
C VAL A 94 -20.07 -0.49 -4.41
N VAL A 95 -19.97 0.38 -5.43
CA VAL A 95 -20.47 0.16 -6.80
C VAL A 95 -19.32 0.10 -7.79
#